data_AF-A0A7M7IRW9-F1
#
_entry.id   AF-A0A7M7IRW9-F1
#
_cell.length_a   1.000
_cell.length_b   1.000
_cell.length_c   1.000
_cell.angle_alpha   90.00
_cell.angle_beta   90.00
_cell.angle_gamma   90.00
#
_symmetry.space_group_name_H-M   'P 1'
#
loop_
_entity.id
_entity.type
_entity.pdbx_description
1 polymer ?
#
loop_
_entity_poly.entity_id
_entity_poly.type
_entity_poly.pdbx_seq_one_letter_code
_entity_poly.pdbx_strand_id
1 'polypeptide(L)'
;MSRRTAPLVSLNSCERIRPERPRNAIQRLVWVPGSQFHVGFAGGVGEDEGSNPRMALRRLLRLYEGRQYREAAGFLMRLPQYTLRAALPDIPIDLLIDTLPHSLVLLEALYARLLELGVRDAQVLRLEQLLWKVVGLLSNTQDHFHLRAWARLLSALNRAAPSARTALISRRRALERAVEGLGKHGLVPANKTCGGSSSSSGESVSPSSCSTSNLVPLPVALKEQLEMRAEAYKLALHKIESLGKHAGLHKGDQGVQAASHQRLLGLKYSEVQQRLIDNQSLLNTLERTRDEELDRLLVELKARVEQDKEALRQWTALRKCEAGAHQKESNAVSESKNTQSLAARLLLFSRGCAMALQLMNGGDCTLDSNNSSTMGEYDEEEEEEEESSSSAGYHTDESCSPTPEPNRGTTQGETLQGLACPDVTVDRLRERYAALYSQANLHTLDALDSLEPLKDAPELKAKILYSIVVLSWRLAGILQASRRIEALKVLNGGNSQSQASAPPDLEDCIRRQLATIGAQSGAREVAHQVTSQLERTLHDFPCLRNSAEVRKYALSCSRLAWVCLARTTPLVLDVAQGVEFRREVHARHHSSPNPNGSRIKAVLWPGLREGCQGPYLHRAVVVTC
;
A
#
# COMPACT_ATOMS: atom_id res chain seq x y z
N MET A 1 39.67 12.18 63.12
CA MET A 1 40.48 11.69 61.98
C MET A 1 39.53 11.47 60.80
N SER A 2 39.30 12.52 59.99
CA SER A 2 39.83 12.77 58.62
C SER A 2 39.18 11.85 57.56
N ARG A 3 38.22 12.36 56.76
CA ARG A 3 38.36 12.87 55.36
C ARG A 3 38.72 11.74 54.36
N ARG A 4 38.22 11.60 53.12
CA ARG A 4 37.31 12.28 52.19
C ARG A 4 37.33 11.40 50.91
N THR A 5 36.54 11.78 49.89
CA THR A 5 36.78 11.62 48.43
C THR A 5 36.53 10.29 47.69
N ALA A 6 35.73 10.43 46.61
CA ALA A 6 35.58 9.54 45.47
C ALA A 6 36.69 9.82 44.39
N PRO A 7 36.53 9.47 43.10
CA PRO A 7 37.09 8.29 42.39
C PRO A 7 38.04 8.65 41.22
N LEU A 8 38.84 7.72 40.70
CA LEU A 8 39.66 7.83 39.47
C LEU A 8 40.00 6.41 38.97
N VAL A 9 40.31 6.06 37.72
CA VAL A 9 40.09 6.52 36.34
C VAL A 9 40.64 5.37 35.47
N SER A 10 40.15 5.28 34.24
CA SER A 10 40.62 4.38 33.17
C SER A 10 42.13 4.45 32.89
N LEU A 11 42.68 3.41 32.24
CA LEU A 11 43.30 3.50 30.91
C LEU A 11 43.88 2.17 30.42
N ASN A 12 43.67 1.97 29.11
CA ASN A 12 44.06 0.91 28.18
C ASN A 12 45.53 0.47 28.23
N SER A 13 45.83 -0.77 27.78
CA SER A 13 46.79 -1.05 26.68
C SER A 13 47.18 -2.53 26.56
N CYS A 14 46.86 -3.10 25.39
CA CYS A 14 47.60 -4.15 24.66
C CYS A 14 47.87 -5.51 25.34
N GLU A 15 47.03 -6.50 25.04
CA GLU A 15 47.55 -7.84 24.71
C GLU A 15 46.72 -8.51 23.62
N ARG A 16 47.48 -8.97 22.61
CA ARG A 16 47.05 -9.42 21.29
C ARG A 16 46.49 -10.85 21.41
N ILE A 17 45.21 -10.98 21.71
CA ILE A 17 44.51 -12.29 21.76
C ILE A 17 44.25 -12.79 20.33
N ARG A 18 44.86 -13.94 20.00
CA ARG A 18 44.61 -14.71 18.79
C ARG A 18 43.15 -15.23 18.78
N PRO A 19 42.36 -15.04 17.73
CA PRO A 19 41.04 -15.65 17.66
C PRO A 19 41.17 -17.16 17.42
N GLU A 20 40.59 -17.95 18.33
CA GLU A 20 40.37 -19.38 18.17
C GLU A 20 39.61 -19.68 16.88
N ARG A 21 40.09 -20.67 16.13
CA ARG A 21 39.44 -21.14 14.91
C ARG A 21 38.13 -21.87 15.28
N PRO A 22 36.98 -21.51 14.70
CA PRO A 22 35.79 -22.34 14.82
C PRO A 22 36.00 -23.66 14.08
N ARG A 23 35.82 -24.78 14.79
CA ARG A 23 35.74 -26.13 14.24
C ARG A 23 34.51 -26.22 13.32
N ASN A 24 34.72 -26.13 12.01
CA ASN A 24 33.84 -26.67 11.00
C ASN A 24 34.72 -27.27 9.89
N ALA A 25 34.79 -28.60 9.87
CA ALA A 25 35.52 -29.35 8.85
C ALA A 25 34.72 -29.37 7.55
N ILE A 26 35.03 -28.45 6.64
CA ILE A 26 34.78 -28.66 5.21
C ILE A 26 36.16 -28.67 4.58
N GLN A 27 36.67 -29.87 4.34
CA GLN A 27 37.87 -30.08 3.55
C GLN A 27 37.67 -29.39 2.21
N ARG A 28 38.53 -28.40 1.92
CA ARG A 28 38.75 -27.91 0.56
C ARG A 28 39.02 -29.13 -0.32
N LEU A 29 38.11 -29.41 -1.26
CA LEU A 29 38.35 -30.37 -2.33
C LEU A 29 39.46 -29.80 -3.22
N VAL A 30 40.71 -30.16 -2.90
CA VAL A 30 41.85 -30.00 -3.79
C VAL A 30 41.87 -31.26 -4.66
N TRP A 31 41.50 -31.13 -5.94
CA TRP A 31 41.61 -32.23 -6.88
C TRP A 31 43.05 -32.30 -7.42
N VAL A 32 43.72 -33.40 -7.07
CA VAL A 32 45.01 -33.80 -7.64
C VAL A 32 44.85 -34.05 -9.14
N PRO A 33 45.69 -33.49 -10.02
CA PRO A 33 45.64 -33.76 -11.45
C PRO A 33 46.27 -35.13 -11.73
N GLY A 34 45.42 -36.12 -11.99
CA GLY A 34 45.86 -37.50 -12.22
C GLY A 34 44.94 -38.25 -13.17
N SER A 35 45.03 -37.94 -14.47
CA SER A 35 44.98 -38.90 -15.59
C SER A 35 44.90 -38.11 -16.90
N GLN A 36 45.92 -38.29 -17.73
CA GLN A 36 45.97 -37.81 -19.09
C GLN A 36 44.80 -38.40 -19.88
N PHE A 37 43.94 -37.55 -20.42
CA PHE A 37 43.09 -37.91 -21.55
C PHE A 37 43.28 -36.86 -22.65
N HIS A 38 43.57 -37.36 -23.83
CA HIS A 38 43.90 -36.60 -25.02
C HIS A 38 42.84 -35.54 -25.36
N VAL A 39 43.33 -34.36 -25.70
CA VAL A 39 42.58 -33.33 -26.41
C VAL A 39 42.30 -33.87 -27.82
N GLY A 40 41.07 -34.35 -28.03
CA GLY A 40 40.53 -34.72 -29.32
C GLY A 40 39.39 -33.77 -29.68
N PHE A 41 39.66 -32.89 -30.63
CA PHE A 41 38.67 -32.04 -31.27
C PHE A 41 37.87 -32.91 -32.26
N ALA A 42 36.68 -33.39 -31.88
CA ALA A 42 35.64 -33.90 -32.79
C ALA A 42 34.32 -34.13 -32.03
N GLY A 43 33.19 -33.85 -32.70
CA GLY A 43 31.86 -33.80 -32.12
C GLY A 43 31.29 -35.11 -31.60
N GLY A 44 30.21 -34.99 -30.83
CA GLY A 44 29.40 -36.11 -30.35
C GLY A 44 28.87 -35.86 -28.95
N VAL A 45 27.59 -35.46 -28.87
CA VAL A 45 26.81 -35.50 -27.63
C VAL A 45 26.76 -36.94 -27.15
N GLY A 46 27.48 -37.27 -26.07
CA GLY A 46 27.37 -38.56 -25.39
C GLY A 46 26.13 -38.58 -24.51
N GLU A 47 25.13 -39.37 -24.88
CA GLU A 47 23.86 -39.55 -24.15
C GLU A 47 23.99 -40.25 -22.78
N ASP A 48 25.20 -40.70 -22.40
CA ASP A 48 25.41 -41.60 -21.26
C ASP A 48 25.90 -40.92 -19.95
N GLU A 49 26.27 -39.63 -19.98
CA GLU A 49 26.76 -38.93 -18.77
C GLU A 49 25.66 -38.63 -17.73
N GLY A 50 24.38 -38.74 -18.10
CA GLY A 50 23.23 -38.55 -17.22
C GLY A 50 22.85 -39.79 -16.40
N SER A 51 23.45 -40.95 -16.68
CA SER A 51 23.07 -42.23 -16.07
C SER A 51 23.67 -42.44 -14.68
N ASN A 52 24.85 -41.86 -14.40
CA ASN A 52 25.55 -42.02 -13.11
C ASN A 52 25.43 -40.76 -12.23
N PRO A 53 24.88 -40.84 -11.00
CA PRO A 53 24.64 -39.67 -10.14
C PRO A 53 25.92 -38.91 -9.75
N ARG A 54 27.05 -39.61 -9.61
CA ARG A 54 28.34 -38.96 -9.29
C ARG A 54 28.92 -38.19 -10.47
N MET A 55 28.73 -38.68 -11.70
CA MET A 55 29.16 -37.97 -12.91
C MET A 55 28.26 -36.78 -13.20
N ALA A 56 26.94 -36.96 -13.03
CA ALA A 56 25.97 -35.89 -13.13
C ALA A 56 26.25 -34.75 -12.13
N LEU A 57 26.50 -35.07 -10.86
CA LEU A 57 26.85 -34.06 -9.85
C LEU A 57 28.15 -33.33 -10.19
N ARG A 58 29.21 -34.05 -10.59
CA ARG A 58 30.49 -33.43 -10.98
C ARG A 58 30.33 -32.48 -12.17
N ARG A 59 29.54 -32.87 -13.17
CA ARG A 59 29.25 -32.01 -14.33
C ARG A 59 28.45 -30.78 -13.91
N LEU A 60 27.41 -30.95 -13.09
CA LEU A 60 26.60 -29.84 -12.58
C LEU A 60 27.45 -28.83 -11.80
N LEU A 61 28.33 -29.30 -10.92
CA LEU A 61 29.23 -28.45 -10.13
C LEU A 61 30.28 -27.74 -11.01
N ARG A 62 30.83 -28.41 -12.03
CA ARG A 62 31.75 -27.76 -13.00
C ARG A 62 31.06 -26.64 -13.77
N LEU A 63 29.82 -26.86 -14.24
CA LEU A 63 29.03 -25.82 -14.92
C LEU A 63 28.71 -24.66 -13.98
N TYR A 64 28.43 -24.95 -12.69
CA TYR A 64 28.24 -23.95 -11.66
C TYR A 64 29.52 -23.12 -11.40
N GLU A 65 30.68 -23.76 -11.22
CA GLU A 65 31.98 -23.09 -11.03
C GLU A 65 32.36 -22.24 -12.24
N GLY A 66 32.02 -22.70 -13.45
CA GLY A 66 32.18 -21.96 -14.70
C GLY A 66 31.17 -20.82 -14.90
N ARG A 67 30.26 -20.56 -13.94
CA ARG A 67 29.17 -19.58 -14.02
C ARG A 67 28.20 -19.80 -15.19
N GLN A 68 28.17 -20.99 -15.76
CA GLN A 68 27.30 -21.38 -16.87
C GLN A 68 25.92 -21.82 -16.36
N TYR A 69 25.22 -20.93 -15.65
CA TYR A 69 23.97 -21.26 -14.95
C TYR A 69 22.83 -21.73 -15.87
N ARG A 70 22.77 -21.22 -17.10
CA ARG A 70 21.75 -21.64 -18.11
C ARG A 70 22.01 -23.05 -18.62
N GLU A 71 23.27 -23.38 -18.90
CA GLU A 71 23.66 -24.72 -19.34
C GLU A 71 23.51 -25.75 -18.22
N ALA A 72 23.86 -25.37 -16.99
CA ALA A 72 23.60 -26.16 -15.79
C ALA A 72 22.10 -26.47 -15.63
N ALA A 73 21.23 -25.47 -15.83
CA ALA A 73 19.77 -25.64 -15.78
C ALA A 73 19.27 -26.61 -16.88
N GLY A 74 19.74 -26.45 -18.12
CA GLY A 74 19.39 -27.34 -19.23
C GLY A 74 19.92 -28.76 -19.08
N PHE A 75 21.07 -28.95 -18.43
CA PHE A 75 21.57 -30.26 -18.04
C PHE A 75 20.69 -30.89 -16.95
N LEU A 76 20.36 -30.12 -15.91
CA LEU A 76 19.53 -30.57 -14.79
C LEU A 76 18.12 -31.01 -15.23
N MET A 77 17.50 -30.30 -16.18
CA MET A 77 16.18 -30.67 -16.72
C MET A 77 16.20 -31.99 -17.51
N ARG A 78 17.34 -32.38 -18.09
CA ARG A 78 17.50 -33.62 -18.88
C ARG A 78 17.91 -34.83 -18.03
N LEU A 79 18.29 -34.64 -16.77
CA LEU A 79 18.72 -35.73 -15.90
C LEU A 79 17.56 -36.70 -15.59
N PRO A 80 17.77 -38.03 -15.63
CA PRO A 80 16.78 -38.99 -15.17
C PRO A 80 16.35 -38.74 -13.72
N GLN A 81 15.08 -39.04 -13.41
CA GLN A 81 14.50 -38.83 -12.07
C GLN A 81 15.28 -39.58 -10.98
N TYR A 82 15.72 -40.81 -11.27
CA TYR A 82 16.49 -41.63 -10.32
C TYR A 82 17.87 -41.01 -10.04
N THR A 83 18.56 -40.53 -11.08
CA THR A 83 19.87 -39.87 -10.97
C THR A 83 19.77 -38.60 -10.13
N LEU A 84 18.75 -37.78 -10.39
CA LEU A 84 18.53 -36.54 -9.65
C LEU A 84 18.21 -36.80 -8.18
N ARG A 85 17.37 -37.79 -7.87
CA ARG A 85 17.04 -38.16 -6.49
C ARG A 85 18.27 -38.63 -5.71
N ALA A 86 19.18 -39.34 -6.36
CA ALA A 86 20.42 -39.81 -5.75
C ALA A 86 21.47 -38.69 -5.58
N ALA A 87 21.51 -37.70 -6.47
CA ALA A 87 22.46 -36.59 -6.42
C ALA A 87 21.99 -35.43 -5.52
N LEU A 88 20.68 -35.30 -5.27
CA LEU A 88 20.06 -34.21 -4.48
C LEU A 88 20.73 -33.88 -3.14
N PRO A 89 21.04 -34.84 -2.24
CA PRO A 89 21.62 -34.52 -0.93
C PRO A 89 23.00 -33.85 -1.03
N ASP A 90 23.71 -34.06 -2.13
CA ASP A 90 25.05 -33.54 -2.35
C ASP A 90 25.05 -32.19 -3.11
N ILE A 91 23.87 -31.67 -3.51
CA ILE A 91 23.75 -30.37 -4.19
C ILE A 91 23.82 -29.24 -3.14
N PRO A 92 24.79 -28.31 -3.23
CA PRO A 92 24.93 -27.22 -2.27
C PRO A 92 23.91 -26.09 -2.54
N ILE A 93 22.66 -26.31 -2.12
CA ILE A 93 21.54 -25.37 -2.33
C ILE A 93 21.82 -24.00 -1.70
N ASP A 94 22.45 -23.95 -0.52
CA ASP A 94 22.80 -22.71 0.18
C ASP A 94 23.69 -21.80 -0.70
N LEU A 95 24.67 -22.38 -1.37
CA LEU A 95 25.59 -21.67 -2.26
C LEU A 95 24.88 -21.17 -3.54
N LEU A 96 23.90 -21.93 -4.04
CA LEU A 96 23.04 -21.49 -5.14
C LEU A 96 22.17 -20.30 -4.72
N ILE A 97 21.62 -20.30 -3.51
CA ILE A 97 20.81 -19.17 -3.00
C ILE A 97 21.68 -17.93 -2.82
N ASP A 98 22.91 -18.08 -2.31
CA ASP A 98 23.81 -16.96 -2.06
C ASP A 98 24.27 -16.28 -3.35
N THR A 99 24.33 -17.01 -4.47
CA THR A 99 24.73 -16.51 -5.79
C THR A 99 23.59 -15.86 -6.61
N LEU A 100 22.39 -15.72 -6.05
CA LEU A 100 21.32 -14.92 -6.66
C LEU A 100 21.77 -13.45 -6.84
N PRO A 101 21.42 -12.81 -7.96
CA PRO A 101 20.42 -13.22 -8.97
C PRO A 101 20.95 -14.14 -10.09
N HIS A 102 22.26 -14.37 -10.21
CA HIS A 102 22.86 -15.08 -11.35
C HIS A 102 22.43 -16.55 -11.46
N SER A 103 22.24 -17.21 -10.32
CA SER A 103 21.80 -18.60 -10.22
C SER A 103 20.29 -18.80 -10.41
N LEU A 104 19.51 -17.75 -10.69
CA LEU A 104 18.04 -17.77 -10.73
C LEU A 104 17.48 -18.88 -11.64
N VAL A 105 18.00 -18.99 -12.87
CA VAL A 105 17.54 -19.98 -13.86
C VAL A 105 17.87 -21.40 -13.43
N LEU A 106 18.99 -21.61 -12.74
CA LEU A 106 19.40 -22.90 -12.21
C LEU A 106 18.55 -23.31 -11.01
N LEU A 107 18.28 -22.38 -10.09
CA LEU A 107 17.37 -22.61 -8.97
C LEU A 107 15.95 -22.91 -9.47
N GLU A 108 15.45 -22.17 -10.44
CA GLU A 108 14.14 -22.42 -11.03
C GLU A 108 14.01 -23.86 -11.57
N ALA A 109 14.97 -24.31 -12.37
CA ALA A 109 15.00 -25.68 -12.89
C ALA A 109 15.08 -26.71 -11.76
N LEU A 110 15.90 -26.45 -10.73
CA LEU A 110 16.04 -27.33 -9.58
C LEU A 110 14.71 -27.47 -8.82
N TYR A 111 14.04 -26.36 -8.46
CA TYR A 111 12.76 -26.41 -7.74
C TYR A 111 11.62 -27.00 -8.59
N ALA A 112 11.61 -26.75 -9.91
CA ALA A 112 10.64 -27.39 -10.81
C ALA A 112 10.78 -28.93 -10.80
N ARG A 113 12.02 -29.44 -10.89
CA ARG A 113 12.28 -30.89 -10.83
C ARG A 113 12.04 -31.49 -9.46
N LEU A 114 12.24 -30.73 -8.38
CA LEU A 114 11.95 -31.20 -7.02
C LEU A 114 10.45 -31.39 -6.77
N LEU A 115 9.61 -30.55 -7.39
CA LEU A 115 8.17 -30.74 -7.40
C LEU A 115 7.77 -32.00 -8.17
N GLU A 116 8.38 -32.27 -9.33
CA GLU A 116 8.14 -33.50 -10.11
C GLU A 116 8.52 -34.76 -9.31
N LEU A 117 9.59 -34.70 -8.52
CA LEU A 117 10.04 -35.81 -7.66
C LEU A 117 9.23 -35.96 -6.37
N GLY A 118 8.28 -35.06 -6.10
CA GLY A 118 7.45 -35.08 -4.90
C GLY A 118 8.21 -34.79 -3.60
N VAL A 119 9.39 -34.18 -3.67
CA VAL A 119 10.17 -33.81 -2.48
C VAL A 119 9.53 -32.58 -1.84
N ARG A 120 8.94 -32.75 -0.65
CA ARG A 120 8.25 -31.69 0.11
C ARG A 120 8.96 -31.28 1.39
N ASP A 121 10.18 -31.76 1.61
CA ASP A 121 10.92 -31.46 2.84
C ASP A 121 11.41 -30.00 2.82
N ALA A 122 10.76 -29.16 3.63
CA ALA A 122 11.03 -27.73 3.69
C ALA A 122 12.45 -27.40 4.18
N GLN A 123 13.11 -28.30 4.92
CA GLN A 123 14.48 -28.09 5.41
C GLN A 123 15.52 -28.35 4.32
N VAL A 124 15.34 -29.41 3.53
CA VAL A 124 16.19 -29.72 2.37
C VAL A 124 16.07 -28.61 1.32
N LEU A 125 14.88 -28.06 1.17
CA LEU A 125 14.56 -27.04 0.17
C LEU A 125 14.90 -25.61 0.59
N ARG A 126 15.39 -25.37 1.82
CA ARG A 126 15.81 -24.03 2.32
C ARG A 126 14.83 -22.89 1.96
N LEU A 127 13.54 -23.20 1.97
CA LEU A 127 12.51 -22.38 1.34
C LEU A 127 12.42 -21.00 1.95
N GLU A 128 12.60 -20.90 3.27
CA GLU A 128 12.57 -19.64 4.00
C GLU A 128 13.74 -18.73 3.61
N GLN A 129 14.97 -19.27 3.54
CA GLN A 129 16.15 -18.51 3.16
C GLN A 129 16.05 -18.00 1.72
N LEU A 130 15.62 -18.88 0.80
CA LEU A 130 15.40 -18.49 -0.59
C LEU A 130 14.30 -17.44 -0.73
N LEU A 131 13.15 -17.63 -0.07
CA LEU A 131 12.03 -16.69 -0.12
C LEU A 131 12.45 -15.29 0.34
N TRP A 132 13.18 -15.18 1.46
CA TRP A 132 13.60 -13.88 1.97
C TRP A 132 14.72 -13.25 1.15
N LYS A 133 15.62 -14.05 0.57
CA LYS A 133 16.61 -13.56 -0.38
C LYS A 133 15.94 -12.99 -1.62
N VAL A 134 14.93 -13.68 -2.16
CA VAL A 134 14.12 -13.21 -3.29
C VAL A 134 13.40 -11.91 -2.94
N VAL A 135 12.74 -11.82 -1.78
CA VAL A 135 12.06 -10.59 -1.32
C VAL A 135 13.04 -9.42 -1.17
N GLY A 136 14.23 -9.66 -0.61
CA GLY A 136 15.28 -8.65 -0.47
C GLY A 136 15.78 -8.15 -1.82
N LEU A 137 16.02 -9.04 -2.78
CA LEU A 137 16.39 -8.66 -4.15
C LEU A 137 15.25 -7.89 -4.83
N LEU A 138 14.00 -8.39 -4.77
CA LEU A 138 12.83 -7.71 -5.33
C LEU A 138 12.57 -6.33 -4.70
N SER A 139 12.96 -6.11 -3.44
CA SER A 139 12.83 -4.82 -2.77
C SER A 139 13.84 -3.77 -3.25
N ASN A 140 14.94 -4.21 -3.87
CA ASN A 140 16.04 -3.36 -4.30
C ASN A 140 16.21 -3.32 -5.83
N THR A 141 15.57 -4.22 -6.57
CA THR A 141 15.62 -4.26 -8.04
C THR A 141 14.73 -3.18 -8.65
N GLN A 142 15.36 -2.26 -9.41
CA GLN A 142 14.69 -1.41 -10.40
C GLN A 142 14.45 -2.18 -11.73
N ASP A 143 15.18 -3.28 -11.94
CA ASP A 143 15.19 -4.02 -13.21
C ASP A 143 14.07 -5.07 -13.31
N HIS A 144 13.10 -4.79 -14.17
CA HIS A 144 11.95 -5.66 -14.46
C HIS A 144 12.28 -6.88 -15.35
N PHE A 145 13.52 -6.99 -15.87
CA PHE A 145 13.92 -7.98 -16.87
C PHE A 145 13.83 -9.45 -16.41
N HIS A 146 13.89 -9.71 -15.10
CA HIS A 146 13.83 -11.08 -14.55
C HIS A 146 12.48 -11.46 -13.94
N LEU A 147 11.45 -10.61 -14.02
CA LEU A 147 10.14 -10.86 -13.37
C LEU A 147 9.52 -12.21 -13.75
N ARG A 148 9.65 -12.65 -15.01
CA ARG A 148 9.15 -13.97 -15.44
C ARG A 148 9.91 -15.13 -14.80
N ALA A 149 11.21 -15.00 -14.59
CA ALA A 149 12.01 -16.03 -13.94
C ALA A 149 11.74 -16.05 -12.42
N TRP A 150 11.58 -14.88 -11.80
CA TRP A 150 11.12 -14.78 -10.41
C TRP A 150 9.71 -15.33 -10.21
N ALA A 151 8.79 -15.09 -11.15
CA ALA A 151 7.42 -15.65 -11.11
C ALA A 151 7.41 -17.18 -11.15
N ARG A 152 8.18 -17.77 -12.07
CA ARG A 152 8.30 -19.24 -12.18
C ARG A 152 8.89 -19.85 -10.91
N LEU A 153 9.97 -19.26 -10.38
CA LEU A 153 10.57 -19.70 -9.12
C LEU A 153 9.58 -19.55 -7.95
N LEU A 154 8.94 -18.40 -7.78
CA LEU A 154 7.98 -18.14 -6.69
C LEU A 154 6.73 -19.01 -6.79
N SER A 155 6.25 -19.31 -8.00
CA SER A 155 5.15 -20.25 -8.25
C SER A 155 5.56 -21.67 -7.87
N ALA A 156 6.79 -22.09 -8.23
CA ALA A 156 7.33 -23.37 -7.79
C ALA A 156 7.45 -23.45 -6.26
N LEU A 157 7.92 -22.37 -5.61
CA LEU A 157 7.99 -22.29 -4.15
C LEU A 157 6.60 -22.35 -3.49
N ASN A 158 5.59 -21.67 -4.06
CA ASN A 158 4.23 -21.71 -3.56
C ASN A 158 3.61 -23.12 -3.65
N ARG A 159 3.90 -23.84 -4.74
CA ARG A 159 3.48 -25.24 -4.92
C ARG A 159 4.22 -26.19 -3.98
N ALA A 160 5.49 -25.92 -3.68
CA ALA A 160 6.31 -26.74 -2.79
C ALA A 160 5.91 -26.56 -1.31
N ALA A 161 5.64 -25.32 -0.89
CA ALA A 161 5.20 -25.02 0.46
C ALA A 161 4.15 -23.88 0.46
N PRO A 162 2.86 -24.18 0.64
CA PRO A 162 1.83 -23.15 0.76
C PRO A 162 1.99 -22.27 1.99
N SER A 163 2.77 -22.71 3.00
CA SER A 163 3.16 -21.92 4.17
C SER A 163 4.05 -20.72 3.81
N ALA A 164 4.78 -20.76 2.68
CA ALA A 164 5.59 -19.63 2.22
C ALA A 164 4.72 -18.40 1.95
N ARG A 165 3.56 -18.59 1.32
CA ARG A 165 2.59 -17.52 1.04
C ARG A 165 2.03 -16.91 2.31
N THR A 166 1.60 -17.74 3.27
CA THR A 166 1.03 -17.26 4.53
C THR A 166 2.07 -16.55 5.38
N ALA A 167 3.31 -17.06 5.43
CA ALA A 167 4.44 -16.41 6.09
C ALA A 167 4.71 -15.02 5.50
N LEU A 168 4.64 -14.88 4.17
CA LEU A 168 4.90 -13.64 3.47
C LEU A 168 3.78 -12.59 3.65
N ILE A 169 2.51 -13.02 3.68
CA ILE A 169 1.38 -12.14 4.07
C ILE A 169 1.52 -11.67 5.52
N SER A 170 1.83 -12.58 6.43
CA SER A 170 2.01 -12.27 7.85
C SER A 170 3.15 -11.26 8.06
N ARG A 171 4.27 -11.48 7.38
CA ARG A 171 5.43 -10.59 7.42
C ARG A 171 5.12 -9.21 6.87
N ARG A 172 4.48 -9.13 5.69
CA ARG A 172 4.05 -7.86 5.10
C ARG A 172 3.20 -7.04 6.07
N ARG A 173 2.19 -7.67 6.69
CA ARG A 173 1.35 -7.02 7.71
C ARG A 173 2.15 -6.56 8.93
N ALA A 174 3.15 -7.32 9.36
CA ALA A 174 3.99 -6.94 10.48
C ALA A 174 4.89 -5.73 10.14
N LEU A 175 5.41 -5.65 8.92
CA LEU A 175 6.15 -4.49 8.42
C LEU A 175 5.26 -3.25 8.32
N GLU A 176 4.06 -3.39 7.74
CA GLU A 176 3.08 -2.30 7.63
C GLU A 176 2.66 -1.78 9.01
N ARG A 177 2.37 -2.68 9.98
CA ARG A 177 2.05 -2.31 11.36
C ARG A 177 3.20 -1.59 12.07
N ALA A 178 4.44 -2.01 11.84
CA ALA A 178 5.60 -1.33 12.40
C ALA A 178 5.75 0.10 11.85
N VAL A 179 5.52 0.29 10.53
CA VAL A 179 5.55 1.62 9.90
C VAL A 179 4.40 2.49 10.39
N GLU A 180 3.20 1.94 10.52
CA GLU A 180 2.04 2.66 11.06
C GLU A 180 2.28 3.11 12.51
N GLY A 181 2.86 2.26 13.35
CA GLY A 181 3.28 2.62 14.71
C GLY A 181 4.25 3.80 14.71
N LEU A 182 5.30 3.75 13.89
CA LEU A 182 6.25 4.86 13.72
C LEU A 182 5.58 6.16 13.25
N GLY A 183 4.51 6.08 12.46
CA GLY A 183 3.76 7.25 11.98
C GLY A 183 2.78 7.86 13.00
N LYS A 184 2.30 7.08 13.97
CA LYS A 184 1.45 7.56 15.09
C LYS A 184 2.27 8.13 16.25
N HIS A 185 3.58 7.92 16.24
CA HIS A 185 4.50 8.48 17.21
C HIS A 185 4.67 9.99 16.99
N GLY A 186 4.16 10.78 17.92
CA GLY A 186 4.50 12.18 17.99
C GLY A 186 3.59 12.90 18.96
N LEU A 187 2.30 12.90 18.67
CA LEU A 187 1.39 13.89 19.22
C LEU A 187 0.26 13.26 20.02
N VAL A 188 -0.09 13.89 21.13
CA VAL A 188 -1.24 13.56 21.98
C VAL A 188 -2.12 14.80 22.05
N PRO A 189 -3.46 14.66 22.05
CA PRO A 189 -4.35 15.80 22.29
C PRO A 189 -4.05 16.44 23.65
N ALA A 190 -3.72 17.73 23.66
CA ALA A 190 -3.57 18.50 24.88
C ALA A 190 -4.95 18.97 25.35
N ASN A 191 -5.36 18.44 26.50
CA ASN A 191 -6.58 18.87 27.15
C ASN A 191 -6.27 20.11 27.99
N LYS A 192 -6.42 21.32 27.43
CA LYS A 192 -6.43 22.55 28.25
C LYS A 192 -7.76 22.59 29.01
N THR A 193 -7.79 22.01 30.20
CA THR A 193 -8.81 22.32 31.20
C THR A 193 -8.58 23.74 31.70
N CYS A 194 -9.04 24.74 30.94
CA CYS A 194 -9.21 26.09 31.45
C CYS A 194 -10.35 26.04 32.48
N GLY A 195 -9.97 26.01 33.75
CA GLY A 195 -10.89 26.27 34.85
C GLY A 195 -11.46 27.68 34.73
N GLY A 196 -12.77 27.77 34.55
CA GLY A 196 -13.55 28.99 34.62
C GLY A 196 -14.98 28.62 34.94
N SER A 197 -15.28 28.56 36.23
CA SER A 197 -16.65 28.46 36.73
C SER A 197 -17.47 29.67 36.26
N SER A 198 -18.45 29.43 35.40
CA SER A 198 -19.65 30.26 35.32
C SER A 198 -20.84 29.38 34.95
N SER A 199 -21.79 29.37 35.88
CA SER A 199 -23.10 28.76 35.83
C SER A 199 -23.92 29.15 34.59
N SER A 200 -24.72 28.18 34.15
CA SER A 200 -26.06 28.31 33.54
C SER A 200 -26.25 29.29 32.39
N SER A 201 -26.40 28.74 31.18
CA SER A 201 -27.62 28.92 30.37
C SER A 201 -27.50 28.06 29.11
N GLY A 202 -28.55 27.29 28.81
CA GLY A 202 -28.65 26.54 27.58
C GLY A 202 -28.77 27.49 26.40
N GLU A 203 -27.87 27.36 25.44
CA GLU A 203 -28.06 27.84 24.08
C GLU A 203 -27.31 26.90 23.12
N SER A 204 -28.10 26.35 22.21
CA SER A 204 -27.67 25.52 21.10
C SER A 204 -26.75 26.31 20.18
N VAL A 205 -25.46 26.00 20.23
CA VAL A 205 -24.48 26.50 19.26
C VAL A 205 -24.02 25.33 18.39
N SER A 206 -24.19 25.51 17.09
CA SER A 206 -23.79 24.68 15.96
C SER A 206 -22.40 24.04 16.11
N PRO A 207 -22.18 22.79 15.66
CA PRO A 207 -20.85 22.20 15.56
C PRO A 207 -20.18 22.66 14.26
N SER A 208 -19.89 23.95 14.15
CA SER A 208 -19.10 24.52 13.07
C SER A 208 -18.01 25.41 13.64
N SER A 209 -17.07 24.80 14.37
CA SER A 209 -15.72 25.34 14.51
C SER A 209 -14.78 24.19 14.84
N CYS A 210 -13.72 24.07 14.06
CA CYS A 210 -12.64 23.11 14.24
C CYS A 210 -12.01 23.33 15.62
N SER A 211 -12.39 22.52 16.60
CA SER A 211 -11.60 22.36 17.83
C SER A 211 -10.33 21.62 17.43
N THR A 212 -9.35 22.37 16.95
CA THR A 212 -7.96 21.93 16.85
C THR A 212 -7.53 21.55 18.26
N SER A 213 -7.73 20.27 18.62
CA SER A 213 -7.12 19.71 19.81
C SER A 213 -5.63 19.98 19.68
N ASN A 214 -5.10 20.84 20.54
CA ASN A 214 -3.71 21.28 20.43
C ASN A 214 -2.85 20.02 20.61
N LEU A 215 -2.22 19.57 19.54
CA LEU A 215 -1.44 18.35 19.54
C LEU A 215 -0.06 18.65 20.14
N VAL A 216 0.30 17.96 21.22
CA VAL A 216 1.55 18.20 21.97
C VAL A 216 2.36 16.91 22.04
N PRO A 217 3.71 16.96 22.02
CA PRO A 217 4.53 15.78 22.21
C PRO A 217 4.22 15.07 23.53
N LEU A 218 4.08 13.73 23.50
CA LEU A 218 3.81 12.94 24.70
C LEU A 218 4.75 13.25 25.87
N PRO A 219 6.08 13.44 25.69
CA PRO A 219 6.98 13.79 26.80
C PRO A 219 6.63 15.13 27.45
N VAL A 220 6.16 16.09 26.65
CA VAL A 220 5.75 17.41 27.14
C VAL A 220 4.43 17.29 27.91
N ALA A 221 3.45 16.58 27.35
CA ALA A 221 2.17 16.34 28.02
C ALA A 221 2.34 15.57 29.35
N LEU A 222 3.21 14.55 29.39
CA LEU A 222 3.55 13.81 30.61
C LEU A 222 4.23 14.72 31.63
N LYS A 223 5.18 15.55 31.20
CA LYS A 223 5.86 16.49 32.09
C LYS A 223 4.87 17.47 32.73
N GLU A 224 4.03 18.11 31.93
CA GLU A 224 3.03 19.06 32.41
C GLU A 224 2.06 18.41 33.41
N GLN A 225 1.57 17.21 33.11
CA GLN A 225 0.65 16.48 34.02
C GLN A 225 1.33 16.06 35.33
N LEU A 226 2.59 15.63 35.27
CA LEU A 226 3.36 15.28 36.47
C LEU A 226 3.68 16.50 37.33
N GLU A 227 4.06 17.62 36.72
CA GLU A 227 4.31 18.89 37.42
C GLU A 227 3.03 19.41 38.09
N MET A 228 1.89 19.38 37.39
CA MET A 228 0.59 19.75 37.95
C MET A 228 0.20 18.91 39.17
N ARG A 229 0.36 17.57 39.09
CA ARG A 229 0.09 16.68 40.23
C ARG A 229 1.07 16.89 41.38
N ALA A 230 2.35 17.12 41.09
CA ALA A 230 3.37 17.37 42.11
C ALA A 230 3.06 18.66 42.91
N GLU A 231 2.68 19.74 42.23
CA GLU A 231 2.29 20.99 42.90
C GLU A 231 1.01 20.82 43.74
N ALA A 232 0.01 20.10 43.24
CA ALA A 232 -1.20 19.81 44.00
C ALA A 232 -0.93 18.95 45.26
N TYR A 233 -0.05 17.95 45.18
CA TYR A 233 0.37 17.18 46.36
C TYR A 233 1.18 18.01 47.36
N LYS A 234 2.08 18.89 46.90
CA LYS A 234 2.78 19.84 47.78
C LYS A 234 1.80 20.75 48.51
N LEU A 235 0.80 21.28 47.81
CA LEU A 235 -0.26 22.10 48.40
C LEU A 235 -1.10 21.33 49.42
N ALA A 236 -1.47 20.08 49.12
CA ALA A 236 -2.21 19.22 50.04
C ALA A 236 -1.40 18.91 51.31
N LEU A 237 -0.11 18.60 51.17
CA LEU A 237 0.79 18.39 52.31
C LEU A 237 0.89 19.65 53.18
N HIS A 238 1.09 20.83 52.59
CA HIS A 238 1.11 22.08 53.32
C HIS A 238 -0.21 22.35 54.07
N LYS A 239 -1.36 22.03 53.45
CA LYS A 239 -2.66 22.10 54.14
C LYS A 239 -2.72 21.16 55.34
N ILE A 240 -2.32 19.90 55.19
CA ILE A 240 -2.28 18.92 56.30
C ILE A 240 -1.40 19.42 57.45
N GLU A 241 -0.22 19.94 57.15
CA GLU A 241 0.68 20.51 58.17
C GLU A 241 0.08 21.73 58.89
N SER A 242 -0.65 22.58 58.16
CA SER A 242 -1.34 23.75 58.74
C SER A 242 -2.49 23.35 59.67
N LEU A 243 -3.21 22.27 59.34
CA LEU A 243 -4.26 21.69 60.18
C LEU A 243 -3.67 21.10 61.47
N GLY A 244 -2.51 20.44 61.37
CA GLY A 244 -1.76 19.94 62.52
C GLY A 244 -1.29 21.04 63.48
N LYS A 245 -0.90 22.21 62.95
CA LYS A 245 -0.46 23.37 63.76
C LYS A 245 -1.62 23.99 64.56
N HIS A 246 -2.83 24.00 64.02
CA HIS A 246 -4.02 24.51 64.73
C HIS A 246 -4.55 23.51 65.78
N ALA A 247 -4.32 22.21 65.58
CA ALA A 247 -4.60 21.20 66.60
C ALA A 247 -3.66 21.30 67.83
N GLY A 248 -2.46 21.86 67.67
CA GLY A 248 -1.43 21.97 68.70
C GLY A 248 -1.48 23.22 69.59
N LEU A 249 -2.42 24.16 69.38
CA LEU A 249 -2.52 25.37 70.21
C LEU A 249 -3.17 25.12 71.59
N HIS A 250 -3.78 23.95 71.80
CA HIS A 250 -4.03 23.42 73.14
C HIS A 250 -2.78 22.67 73.61
N LYS A 251 -1.88 23.41 74.29
CA LYS A 251 -0.71 22.85 74.98
C LYS A 251 -1.15 21.68 75.87
N GLY A 252 -0.76 20.47 75.48
CA GLY A 252 -0.90 19.26 76.29
C GLY A 252 -1.88 18.26 75.71
N ASP A 253 -1.59 17.69 74.54
CA ASP A 253 -1.43 16.23 74.49
C ASP A 253 -0.74 15.81 73.20
N GLN A 254 0.26 14.95 73.36
CA GLN A 254 0.91 14.29 72.24
C GLN A 254 -0.04 13.22 71.69
N GLY A 255 -0.26 13.27 70.39
CA GLY A 255 -0.64 12.07 69.64
C GLY A 255 -2.14 11.91 69.41
N VAL A 256 -2.41 11.42 68.21
CA VAL A 256 -3.67 10.98 67.63
C VAL A 256 -4.32 9.80 68.40
N GLN A 257 -3.90 9.51 69.64
CA GLN A 257 -4.29 8.31 70.39
C GLN A 257 -5.55 8.46 71.25
N ALA A 258 -6.16 9.65 71.38
CA ALA A 258 -7.44 9.74 72.13
C ALA A 258 -8.29 10.96 71.76
N ALA A 259 -8.84 10.98 70.53
CA ALA A 259 -10.18 11.57 70.40
C ALA A 259 -11.15 10.59 71.08
N SER A 260 -11.22 10.62 72.42
CA SER A 260 -12.26 9.90 73.16
C SER A 260 -13.59 10.17 72.48
N HIS A 261 -14.36 9.13 72.17
CA HIS A 261 -15.68 9.25 71.55
C HIS A 261 -16.54 10.34 72.23
N GLN A 262 -16.36 10.50 73.54
CA GLN A 262 -17.01 11.55 74.35
C GLN A 262 -16.63 12.99 73.94
N ARG A 263 -15.38 13.24 73.51
CA ARG A 263 -14.93 14.53 72.98
C ARG A 263 -15.46 14.79 71.57
N LEU A 264 -15.59 13.74 70.75
CA LEU A 264 -16.19 13.86 69.41
C LEU A 264 -17.69 14.18 69.46
N LEU A 265 -18.39 13.67 70.48
CA LEU A 265 -19.80 14.01 70.73
C LEU A 265 -20.02 15.41 71.30
N GLY A 266 -18.98 16.06 71.85
CA GLY A 266 -19.05 17.40 72.46
C GLY A 266 -18.67 18.55 71.53
N LEU A 267 -18.46 18.30 70.23
CA LEU A 267 -18.05 19.32 69.27
C LEU A 267 -19.12 20.40 69.11
N LYS A 268 -18.71 21.66 69.08
CA LYS A 268 -19.60 22.79 68.80
C LYS A 268 -19.86 22.93 67.30
N TYR A 269 -20.99 23.53 66.93
CA TYR A 269 -21.34 23.81 65.52
C TYR A 269 -20.19 24.48 64.74
N SER A 270 -19.54 25.49 65.33
CA SER A 270 -18.41 26.20 64.71
C SER A 270 -17.19 25.31 64.47
N GLU A 271 -16.92 24.34 65.34
CA GLU A 271 -15.81 23.39 65.20
C GLU A 271 -16.10 22.36 64.10
N VAL A 272 -17.35 21.92 63.98
CA VAL A 272 -17.81 21.03 62.90
C VAL A 272 -17.77 21.78 61.56
N GLN A 273 -18.21 23.04 61.53
CA GLN A 273 -18.16 23.87 60.34
C GLN A 273 -16.71 24.11 59.86
N GLN A 274 -15.78 24.40 60.77
CA GLN A 274 -14.37 24.57 60.41
C GLN A 274 -13.76 23.26 59.88
N ARG A 275 -14.02 22.12 60.54
CA ARG A 275 -13.60 20.80 60.04
C ARG A 275 -14.13 20.50 58.65
N LEU A 276 -15.38 20.85 58.36
CA LEU A 276 -15.97 20.68 57.05
C LEU A 276 -15.24 21.53 56.01
N ILE A 277 -14.96 22.80 56.30
CA ILE A 277 -14.23 23.71 55.41
C ILE A 277 -12.83 23.16 55.11
N ASP A 278 -12.12 22.74 56.16
CA ASP A 278 -10.76 22.21 56.06
C ASP A 278 -10.72 20.92 55.22
N ASN A 279 -11.63 19.97 55.51
CA ASN A 279 -11.73 18.71 54.78
C ASN A 279 -12.18 18.92 53.32
N GLN A 280 -13.15 19.81 53.07
CA GLN A 280 -13.61 20.11 51.71
C GLN A 280 -12.52 20.81 50.90
N SER A 281 -11.77 21.72 51.52
CA SER A 281 -10.63 22.40 50.89
C SER A 281 -9.53 21.40 50.51
N LEU A 282 -9.25 20.42 51.37
CA LEU A 282 -8.29 19.35 51.10
C LEU A 282 -8.80 18.40 50.00
N LEU A 283 -10.07 18.01 50.07
CA LEU A 283 -10.73 17.17 49.07
C LEU A 283 -10.68 17.81 47.69
N ASN A 284 -11.08 19.08 47.55
CA ASN A 284 -11.02 19.82 46.28
C ASN A 284 -9.61 19.91 45.70
N THR A 285 -8.58 19.94 46.56
CA THR A 285 -7.17 19.98 46.13
C THR A 285 -6.73 18.63 45.55
N LEU A 286 -7.17 17.54 46.18
CA LEU A 286 -6.83 16.17 45.77
C LEU A 286 -7.68 15.67 44.60
N GLU A 287 -8.95 16.06 44.49
CA GLU A 287 -9.82 15.67 43.37
C GLU A 287 -9.32 16.19 42.03
N ARG A 288 -8.73 17.40 42.00
CA ARG A 288 -8.02 17.92 40.81
C ARG A 288 -6.82 17.09 40.37
N THR A 289 -6.31 16.20 41.21
CA THR A 289 -5.19 15.29 40.86
C THR A 289 -5.66 13.95 40.33
N ARG A 290 -6.95 13.64 40.44
CA ARG A 290 -7.54 12.34 40.07
C ARG A 290 -7.91 12.23 38.59
N ASP A 291 -7.65 13.26 37.78
CA ASP A 291 -7.93 13.23 36.35
C ASP A 291 -7.26 12.02 35.68
N GLU A 292 -8.05 11.21 34.97
CA GLU A 292 -7.63 9.99 34.25
C GLU A 292 -6.59 10.24 33.14
N GLU A 293 -6.22 11.50 32.92
CA GLU A 293 -5.34 11.93 31.85
C GLU A 293 -3.94 11.30 31.97
N LEU A 294 -3.37 11.20 33.18
CA LEU A 294 -2.08 10.51 33.35
C LEU A 294 -2.18 9.03 32.96
N ASP A 295 -3.28 8.36 33.31
CA ASP A 295 -3.47 6.95 32.99
C ASP A 295 -3.60 6.75 31.47
N ARG A 296 -4.28 7.67 30.77
CA ARG A 296 -4.33 7.70 29.30
C ARG A 296 -2.95 7.90 28.69
N LEU A 297 -2.17 8.87 29.19
CA LEU A 297 -0.80 9.11 28.73
C LEU A 297 0.12 7.91 28.98
N LEU A 298 -0.07 7.18 30.09
CA LEU A 298 0.68 5.97 30.41
C LEU A 298 0.29 4.79 29.50
N VAL A 299 -0.98 4.64 29.16
CA VAL A 299 -1.44 3.65 28.16
C VAL A 299 -0.82 3.94 26.80
N GLU A 300 -0.82 5.20 26.38
CA GLU A 300 -0.20 5.65 25.14
C GLU A 300 1.32 5.41 25.14
N LEU A 301 2.02 5.72 26.24
CA LEU A 301 3.44 5.44 26.39
C LEU A 301 3.75 3.94 26.29
N LYS A 302 2.96 3.08 26.93
CA LYS A 302 3.10 1.62 26.83
C LYS A 302 2.90 1.15 25.38
N ALA A 303 1.89 1.65 24.70
CA ALA A 303 1.62 1.32 23.31
C ALA A 303 2.80 1.70 22.40
N ARG A 304 3.37 2.89 22.60
CA ARG A 304 4.56 3.38 21.87
C ARG A 304 5.79 2.51 22.08
N VAL A 305 6.05 2.09 23.31
CA VAL A 305 7.17 1.18 23.64
C VAL A 305 7.02 -0.15 22.88
N GLU A 306 5.80 -0.71 22.83
CA GLU A 306 5.56 -1.95 22.09
C GLU A 306 5.68 -1.77 20.57
N GLN A 307 5.24 -0.63 20.04
CA GLN A 307 5.42 -0.28 18.61
C GLN A 307 6.91 -0.17 18.25
N ASP A 308 7.73 0.46 19.08
CA ASP A 308 9.17 0.60 18.86
C ASP A 308 9.90 -0.73 18.96
N LYS A 309 9.55 -1.57 19.95
CA LYS A 309 10.06 -2.95 20.05
C LYS A 309 9.75 -3.75 18.80
N GLU A 310 8.53 -3.67 18.29
CA GLU A 310 8.16 -4.39 17.07
C GLU A 310 8.93 -3.86 15.85
N ALA A 311 9.08 -2.54 15.71
CA ALA A 311 9.88 -1.94 14.63
C ALA A 311 11.34 -2.41 14.65
N LEU A 312 11.97 -2.42 15.84
CA LEU A 312 13.33 -2.93 16.02
C LEU A 312 13.44 -4.44 15.78
N ARG A 313 12.44 -5.21 16.19
CA ARG A 313 12.38 -6.66 15.93
C ARG A 313 12.29 -6.93 14.43
N GLN A 314 11.45 -6.20 13.71
CA GLN A 314 11.34 -6.29 12.26
C GLN A 314 12.66 -5.96 11.57
N TRP A 315 13.27 -4.84 11.93
CA TRP A 315 14.58 -4.42 11.42
C TRP A 315 15.68 -5.45 11.64
N THR A 316 15.78 -5.97 12.86
CA THR A 316 16.81 -6.95 13.22
C THR A 316 16.65 -8.23 12.42
N ALA A 317 15.41 -8.68 12.20
CA ALA A 317 15.14 -9.83 11.36
C ALA A 317 15.47 -9.58 9.87
N LEU A 318 15.24 -8.37 9.35
CA LEU A 318 15.65 -8.01 7.97
C LEU A 318 17.18 -8.03 7.81
N ARG A 319 17.93 -7.45 8.76
CA ARG A 319 19.40 -7.48 8.71
C ARG A 319 19.98 -8.90 8.71
N LYS A 320 19.35 -9.84 9.42
CA LYS A 320 19.76 -11.25 9.41
C LYS A 320 19.57 -11.90 8.03
N CYS A 321 18.52 -11.52 7.30
CA CYS A 321 18.25 -12.01 5.94
C CYS A 321 19.24 -11.41 4.92
N GLU A 322 19.66 -10.16 5.11
CA GLU A 322 20.67 -9.50 4.26
C GLU A 322 22.11 -9.94 4.58
N ALA A 323 22.42 -10.30 5.82
CA ALA A 323 23.76 -10.71 6.24
C ALA A 323 24.25 -12.02 5.58
N GLY A 324 23.34 -12.85 5.07
CA GLY A 324 23.69 -13.99 4.20
C GLY A 324 24.15 -13.56 2.80
N ALA A 325 24.05 -12.28 2.43
CA ALA A 325 24.37 -11.78 1.08
C ALA A 325 25.75 -11.13 0.94
N HIS A 326 26.38 -10.68 2.02
CA HIS A 326 27.67 -9.98 1.96
C HIS A 326 28.51 -10.28 3.19
N GLN A 327 29.20 -11.42 3.19
CA GLN A 327 30.31 -11.66 4.10
C GLN A 327 31.62 -11.74 3.32
N LYS A 328 31.92 -10.68 2.57
CA LYS A 328 33.25 -10.29 2.06
C LYS A 328 33.06 -9.16 1.05
N GLU A 329 32.78 -7.95 1.53
CA GLU A 329 33.30 -6.73 0.90
C GLU A 329 33.07 -5.55 1.83
N SER A 330 34.20 -4.94 2.21
CA SER A 330 34.42 -3.61 2.77
C SER A 330 33.61 -3.15 4.00
N ASN A 331 34.34 -3.00 5.12
CA ASN A 331 33.99 -2.19 6.30
C ASN A 331 33.66 -0.70 5.99
N ALA A 332 33.70 -0.26 4.73
CA ALA A 332 33.41 1.11 4.32
C ALA A 332 31.92 1.37 3.97
N VAL A 333 31.12 0.32 3.68
CA VAL A 333 29.68 0.45 3.33
C VAL A 333 28.76 0.39 4.56
N SER A 334 29.31 0.11 5.75
CA SER A 334 28.53 0.00 6.98
C SER A 334 27.98 1.33 7.49
N GLU A 335 28.60 2.47 7.14
CA GLU A 335 28.13 3.79 7.56
C GLU A 335 27.00 4.33 6.66
N SER A 336 27.00 4.04 5.35
CA SER A 336 25.94 4.47 4.43
C SER A 336 24.63 3.68 4.55
N LYS A 337 24.65 2.48 5.16
CA LYS A 337 23.41 1.71 5.43
C LYS A 337 22.64 2.24 6.65
N ASN A 338 23.25 3.09 7.47
CA ASN A 338 22.63 3.72 8.65
C ASN A 338 21.99 5.09 8.35
N THR A 339 22.18 5.67 7.17
CA THR A 339 21.56 6.95 6.79
C THR A 339 20.13 6.78 6.26
N GLN A 340 19.73 5.58 5.86
CA GLN A 340 18.37 5.32 5.38
C GLN A 340 17.41 5.19 6.56
N SER A 341 16.29 5.93 6.52
CA SER A 341 15.30 5.88 7.59
C SER A 341 14.74 4.46 7.77
N LEU A 342 14.54 4.07 9.04
CA LEU A 342 13.97 2.78 9.42
C LEU A 342 12.65 2.53 8.67
N ALA A 343 11.78 3.53 8.64
CA ALA A 343 10.50 3.47 7.94
C ALA A 343 10.65 3.24 6.43
N ALA A 344 11.59 3.93 5.76
CA ALA A 344 11.82 3.75 4.33
C ALA A 344 12.27 2.31 4.01
N ARG A 345 13.18 1.73 4.80
CA ARG A 345 13.62 0.35 4.57
C ARG A 345 12.49 -0.67 4.84
N LEU A 346 11.71 -0.48 5.90
CA LEU A 346 10.55 -1.35 6.18
C LEU A 346 9.51 -1.29 5.04
N LEU A 347 9.28 -0.11 4.48
CA LEU A 347 8.40 0.09 3.33
C LEU A 347 8.93 -0.57 2.05
N LEU A 348 10.24 -0.48 1.77
CA LEU A 348 10.85 -1.17 0.64
C LEU A 348 10.68 -2.69 0.73
N PHE A 349 10.94 -3.28 1.89
CA PHE A 349 10.71 -4.71 2.11
C PHE A 349 9.23 -5.09 2.05
N SER A 350 8.33 -4.21 2.52
CA SER A 350 6.88 -4.41 2.37
C SER A 350 6.48 -4.43 0.88
N ARG A 351 7.04 -3.53 0.07
CA ARG A 351 6.88 -3.54 -1.39
C ARG A 351 7.43 -4.81 -2.02
N GLY A 352 8.62 -5.27 -1.62
CA GLY A 352 9.19 -6.53 -2.08
C GLY A 352 8.29 -7.73 -1.76
N CYS A 353 7.67 -7.76 -0.58
CA CYS A 353 6.66 -8.76 -0.23
C CYS A 353 5.43 -8.65 -1.14
N ALA A 354 4.93 -7.44 -1.39
CA ALA A 354 3.79 -7.25 -2.29
C ALA A 354 4.08 -7.76 -3.71
N MET A 355 5.27 -7.46 -4.25
CA MET A 355 5.71 -7.97 -5.56
C MET A 355 5.82 -9.49 -5.57
N ALA A 356 6.42 -10.10 -4.54
CA ALA A 356 6.49 -11.56 -4.43
C ALA A 356 5.09 -12.20 -4.41
N LEU A 357 4.12 -11.64 -3.68
CA LEU A 357 2.73 -12.13 -3.68
C LEU A 357 2.06 -12.01 -5.04
N GLN A 358 2.30 -10.92 -5.76
CA GLN A 358 1.76 -10.72 -7.11
C GLN A 358 2.31 -11.77 -8.07
N LEU A 359 3.63 -12.02 -8.02
CA LEU A 359 4.30 -13.03 -8.84
C LEU A 359 3.87 -14.46 -8.47
N MET A 360 3.57 -14.76 -7.21
CA MET A 360 3.01 -16.05 -6.78
C MET A 360 1.56 -16.28 -7.25
N ASN A 361 0.80 -15.21 -7.54
CA ASN A 361 -0.59 -15.29 -8.03
C ASN A 361 -0.68 -15.43 -9.56
N GLY A 362 0.33 -14.92 -10.29
CA GLY A 362 0.36 -14.90 -11.75
C GLY A 362 1.08 -16.12 -12.33
N GLY A 363 0.32 -17.18 -12.62
CA GLY A 363 0.79 -18.31 -13.42
C GLY A 363 0.98 -18.01 -14.90
N ASP A 364 0.50 -16.87 -15.39
CA ASP A 364 0.70 -16.40 -16.77
C ASP A 364 1.21 -14.96 -16.75
N CYS A 365 2.42 -14.78 -17.25
CA CYS A 365 3.03 -13.47 -17.41
C CYS A 365 2.53 -12.78 -18.69
N THR A 366 1.28 -12.29 -18.67
CA THR A 366 0.93 -11.04 -19.36
C THR A 366 1.03 -9.93 -18.33
N LEU A 367 2.26 -9.60 -17.97
CA LEU A 367 2.52 -8.38 -17.23
C LEU A 367 2.62 -7.27 -18.27
N ASP A 368 1.51 -6.56 -18.45
CA ASP A 368 1.48 -5.23 -19.02
C ASP A 368 2.49 -4.36 -18.26
N SER A 369 3.43 -3.78 -19.00
CA SER A 369 4.58 -3.01 -18.49
C SER A 369 4.24 -1.65 -17.84
N ASN A 370 3.02 -1.40 -17.36
CA ASN A 370 2.63 -0.08 -16.86
C ASN A 370 2.52 0.00 -15.33
N ASN A 371 3.65 -0.18 -14.62
CA ASN A 371 3.92 0.55 -13.36
C ASN A 371 5.37 0.41 -12.83
N SER A 372 6.28 1.11 -13.48
CA SER A 372 7.29 1.97 -12.84
C SER A 372 7.70 3.01 -13.90
N SER A 373 7.46 4.29 -13.63
CA SER A 373 7.27 5.34 -14.64
C SER A 373 8.58 5.94 -15.20
N THR A 374 8.59 6.07 -16.55
CA THR A 374 9.20 7.15 -17.37
C THR A 374 10.66 7.00 -17.86
N MET A 375 10.79 6.40 -19.05
CA MET A 375 11.61 6.73 -20.25
C MET A 375 11.72 5.40 -21.02
N GLY A 376 11.11 5.14 -22.17
CA GLY A 376 10.71 6.01 -23.26
C GLY A 376 11.62 5.68 -24.44
N GLU A 377 11.26 4.69 -25.25
CA GLU A 377 11.85 4.57 -26.58
C GLU A 377 10.84 3.90 -27.52
N TYR A 378 10.40 4.71 -28.48
CA TYR A 378 9.92 4.26 -29.77
C TYR A 378 11.17 3.88 -30.58
N ASP A 379 11.15 2.70 -31.19
CA ASP A 379 11.88 2.47 -32.44
C ASP A 379 11.29 3.45 -33.48
N GLU A 380 12.02 4.49 -33.82
CA GLU A 380 12.08 5.02 -35.18
C GLU A 380 13.56 5.16 -35.54
N GLU A 381 13.88 4.75 -36.76
CA GLU A 381 15.21 4.54 -37.31
C GLU A 381 15.97 5.87 -37.51
N GLU A 382 17.31 5.75 -37.53
CA GLU A 382 18.32 6.64 -38.16
C GLU A 382 19.13 7.65 -37.30
N GLU A 383 20.42 7.28 -37.20
CA GLU A 383 21.66 8.05 -37.39
C GLU A 383 22.31 8.92 -36.26
N GLU A 384 23.62 8.66 -36.16
CA GLU A 384 24.75 9.10 -35.33
C GLU A 384 24.83 10.59 -34.92
N GLU A 385 25.26 10.88 -33.68
CA GLU A 385 26.54 11.55 -33.33
C GLU A 385 26.62 11.93 -31.83
N GLU A 386 27.84 11.92 -31.29
CA GLU A 386 28.21 12.08 -29.87
C GLU A 386 28.13 13.55 -29.36
N GLU A 387 27.97 13.75 -28.04
CA GLU A 387 28.84 14.57 -27.17
C GLU A 387 28.18 15.08 -25.85
N SER A 388 28.75 14.65 -24.72
CA SER A 388 29.24 15.44 -23.57
C SER A 388 28.38 16.52 -22.84
N SER A 389 28.09 16.23 -21.55
CA SER A 389 28.49 17.00 -20.34
C SER A 389 27.69 18.22 -19.79
N SER A 390 27.33 18.08 -18.50
CA SER A 390 27.40 19.04 -17.36
C SER A 390 26.35 20.14 -17.07
N SER A 391 25.75 20.03 -15.86
CA SER A 391 25.75 21.00 -14.74
C SER A 391 25.22 22.45 -14.89
N ALA A 392 24.15 22.75 -14.13
CA ALA A 392 24.01 23.83 -13.11
C ALA A 392 22.66 24.59 -13.21
N GLY A 393 22.01 24.82 -12.05
CA GLY A 393 20.78 25.62 -11.93
C GLY A 393 21.05 27.09 -11.63
N TYR A 394 20.00 27.93 -11.68
CA TYR A 394 19.77 29.18 -10.92
C TYR A 394 18.32 29.69 -11.14
N HIS A 395 17.85 30.61 -10.30
CA HIS A 395 16.48 31.02 -9.98
C HIS A 395 15.92 32.27 -10.74
N THR A 396 14.57 32.44 -10.71
CA THR A 396 13.72 33.70 -10.68
C THR A 396 13.79 34.68 -11.88
N ASP A 397 12.83 35.53 -12.29
CA ASP A 397 11.45 35.97 -11.97
C ASP A 397 10.93 36.90 -13.15
N GLU A 398 9.63 36.88 -13.51
CA GLU A 398 8.65 38.01 -13.56
C GLU A 398 8.41 38.85 -14.88
N SER A 399 7.11 38.98 -15.26
CA SER A 399 6.38 40.04 -16.03
C SER A 399 6.09 40.02 -17.56
N CYS A 400 4.78 39.85 -17.88
CA CYS A 400 3.84 40.45 -18.89
C CYS A 400 4.34 41.02 -20.26
N SER A 401 3.78 40.68 -21.44
CA SER A 401 2.46 41.09 -22.00
C SER A 401 2.35 40.67 -23.53
N PRO A 402 1.17 40.77 -24.20
CA PRO A 402 0.68 39.79 -25.22
C PRO A 402 0.61 40.29 -26.68
N THR A 403 0.52 39.37 -27.67
CA THR A 403 -0.25 39.47 -28.97
C THR A 403 -0.06 38.21 -29.86
N PRO A 404 -0.93 37.93 -30.87
CA PRO A 404 -1.41 36.57 -31.20
C PRO A 404 -0.96 35.94 -32.55
N GLU A 405 -0.91 34.59 -32.56
CA GLU A 405 -1.12 33.56 -33.62
C GLU A 405 -0.35 33.64 -34.99
N PRO A 406 -0.17 32.54 -35.79
CA PRO A 406 -0.74 31.17 -35.69
C PRO A 406 0.25 29.98 -35.91
N ASN A 407 -0.10 28.86 -35.26
CA ASN A 407 -0.09 27.46 -35.76
C ASN A 407 1.19 26.84 -36.40
N ARG A 408 1.94 26.03 -35.62
CA ARG A 408 2.51 24.74 -36.08
C ARG A 408 2.96 23.83 -34.93
N GLY A 409 2.21 22.74 -34.76
CA GLY A 409 2.62 21.41 -34.28
C GLY A 409 3.53 21.29 -33.06
N THR A 410 2.95 20.96 -31.91
CA THR A 410 3.70 20.27 -30.85
C THR A 410 2.83 19.19 -30.23
N THR A 411 3.31 17.96 -30.36
CA THR A 411 2.85 16.72 -29.73
C THR A 411 3.05 16.80 -28.22
N GLN A 412 1.97 16.78 -27.44
CA GLN A 412 2.03 16.41 -26.02
C GLN A 412 0.85 15.52 -25.66
N GLY A 413 1.15 14.24 -25.46
CA GLY A 413 0.21 13.22 -25.00
C GLY A 413 0.05 13.30 -23.48
N GLU A 414 -1.02 13.94 -23.03
CA GLU A 414 -1.44 13.90 -21.63
C GLU A 414 -2.04 12.53 -21.30
N THR A 415 -1.18 11.65 -20.81
CA THR A 415 -1.49 10.28 -20.43
C THR A 415 -2.26 10.24 -19.11
N LEU A 416 -3.45 9.68 -19.20
CA LEU A 416 -4.41 9.40 -18.14
C LEU A 416 -3.88 8.39 -17.11
N GLN A 417 -3.09 8.83 -16.13
CA GLN A 417 -2.82 8.03 -14.93
C GLN A 417 -2.37 8.88 -13.75
N GLY A 418 -3.32 9.20 -12.87
CA GLY A 418 -3.01 9.73 -11.55
C GLY A 418 -4.30 9.99 -10.80
N LEU A 419 -4.49 9.32 -9.66
CA LEU A 419 -4.88 9.91 -8.37
C LEU A 419 -5.41 8.82 -7.44
N ALA A 420 -4.66 8.59 -6.37
CA ALA A 420 -5.26 8.47 -5.05
C ALA A 420 -6.16 9.70 -4.85
N CYS A 421 -7.42 9.51 -4.45
CA CYS A 421 -8.37 10.61 -4.35
C CYS A 421 -8.40 11.15 -2.90
N PRO A 422 -7.85 12.35 -2.66
CA PRO A 422 -8.65 13.54 -2.41
C PRO A 422 -9.05 14.16 -3.77
N ASP A 423 -10.34 14.42 -3.96
CA ASP A 423 -10.99 15.07 -5.12
C ASP A 423 -10.34 14.98 -6.52
N VAL A 424 -10.75 13.98 -7.32
CA VAL A 424 -10.67 14.12 -8.79
C VAL A 424 -11.61 15.25 -9.20
N THR A 425 -11.09 16.32 -9.79
CA THR A 425 -11.88 17.50 -10.19
C THR A 425 -12.92 17.15 -11.25
N VAL A 426 -14.04 17.89 -11.27
CA VAL A 426 -15.12 17.72 -12.27
C VAL A 426 -14.58 17.90 -13.69
N ASP A 427 -13.68 18.86 -13.89
CA ASP A 427 -13.11 19.18 -15.21
C ASP A 427 -12.31 18.00 -15.79
N ARG A 428 -11.50 17.34 -14.97
CA ARG A 428 -10.76 16.15 -15.40
C ARG A 428 -11.66 14.98 -15.74
N LEU A 429 -12.78 14.82 -15.04
CA LEU A 429 -13.78 13.79 -15.39
C LEU A 429 -14.52 14.13 -16.69
N ARG A 430 -14.79 15.42 -16.93
CA ARG A 430 -15.35 15.91 -18.20
C ARG A 430 -14.41 15.63 -19.36
N GLU A 431 -13.12 15.93 -19.22
CA GLU A 431 -12.09 15.65 -20.24
C GLU A 431 -12.00 14.16 -20.55
N ARG A 432 -12.00 13.32 -19.51
CA ARG A 432 -12.03 11.85 -19.67
C ARG A 432 -13.26 11.36 -20.40
N TYR A 433 -14.41 11.97 -20.12
CA TYR A 433 -15.66 11.65 -20.81
C TYR A 433 -15.59 12.05 -22.28
N ALA A 434 -15.04 13.23 -22.59
CA ALA A 434 -14.80 13.68 -23.96
C ALA A 434 -13.82 12.74 -24.71
N ALA A 435 -12.72 12.34 -24.05
CA ALA A 435 -11.71 11.45 -24.61
C ALA A 435 -12.25 10.04 -24.93
N LEU A 436 -13.22 9.53 -24.15
CA LEU A 436 -13.90 8.28 -24.51
C LEU A 436 -14.60 8.37 -25.86
N TYR A 437 -15.19 9.52 -26.18
CA TYR A 437 -15.86 9.73 -27.46
C TYR A 437 -14.88 10.01 -28.60
N SER A 438 -13.86 10.84 -28.38
CA SER A 438 -12.95 11.25 -29.46
C SER A 438 -11.86 10.24 -29.79
N GLN A 439 -11.53 9.32 -28.87
CA GLN A 439 -10.43 8.36 -29.05
C GLN A 439 -10.92 6.91 -28.90
N ALA A 440 -11.39 6.53 -27.71
CA ALA A 440 -11.71 5.13 -27.42
C ALA A 440 -12.88 4.60 -28.26
N ASN A 441 -13.85 5.45 -28.58
CA ASN A 441 -14.97 5.14 -29.45
C ASN A 441 -14.51 4.86 -30.89
N LEU A 442 -13.56 5.65 -31.42
CA LEU A 442 -13.02 5.45 -32.78
C LEU A 442 -12.26 4.12 -32.88
N HIS A 443 -11.34 3.85 -31.96
CA HIS A 443 -10.62 2.56 -31.95
C HIS A 443 -11.55 1.34 -31.86
N THR A 444 -12.63 1.47 -31.08
CA THR A 444 -13.62 0.38 -30.96
C THR A 444 -14.48 0.28 -32.21
N LEU A 445 -14.82 1.40 -32.85
CA LEU A 445 -15.54 1.43 -34.12
C LEU A 445 -14.73 0.76 -35.23
N ASP A 446 -13.43 1.05 -35.34
CA ASP A 446 -12.52 0.39 -36.30
C ASP A 446 -12.46 -1.13 -36.08
N ALA A 447 -12.42 -1.55 -34.81
CA ALA A 447 -12.46 -2.96 -34.46
C ALA A 447 -13.81 -3.61 -34.83
N LEU A 448 -14.93 -2.91 -34.67
CA LEU A 448 -16.25 -3.37 -35.11
C LEU A 448 -16.37 -3.39 -36.65
N ASP A 449 -15.69 -2.48 -37.36
CA ASP A 449 -15.63 -2.46 -38.83
C ASP A 449 -14.86 -3.67 -39.39
N SER A 450 -13.87 -4.16 -38.65
CA SER A 450 -13.12 -5.37 -39.01
C SER A 450 -13.91 -6.68 -38.86
N LEU A 451 -15.06 -6.65 -38.18
CA LEU A 451 -15.91 -7.82 -37.98
C LEU A 451 -16.85 -8.00 -39.18
N GLU A 452 -16.64 -9.07 -39.94
CA GLU A 452 -17.40 -9.39 -41.15
C GLU A 452 -18.93 -9.34 -40.97
N PRO A 453 -19.53 -9.86 -39.87
CA PRO A 453 -20.98 -9.79 -39.65
C PRO A 453 -21.53 -8.36 -39.44
N LEU A 454 -20.67 -7.39 -39.14
CA LEU A 454 -21.05 -6.01 -38.83
C LEU A 454 -20.62 -5.03 -39.92
N LYS A 455 -19.86 -5.45 -40.94
CA LYS A 455 -19.19 -4.58 -41.91
C LYS A 455 -20.13 -3.51 -42.50
N ASP A 456 -21.32 -3.89 -42.95
CA ASP A 456 -22.29 -2.99 -43.61
C ASP A 456 -23.39 -2.45 -42.68
N ALA A 457 -23.18 -2.47 -41.35
CA ALA A 457 -24.17 -2.06 -40.36
C ALA A 457 -23.71 -0.86 -39.49
N PRO A 458 -23.47 0.34 -40.06
CA PRO A 458 -22.94 1.50 -39.31
C PRO A 458 -23.90 1.98 -38.21
N GLU A 459 -25.21 1.92 -38.44
CA GLU A 459 -26.21 2.31 -37.42
C GLU A 459 -26.21 1.35 -36.22
N LEU A 460 -25.95 0.06 -36.45
CA LEU A 460 -25.87 -0.94 -35.39
C LEU A 460 -24.62 -0.73 -34.54
N LYS A 461 -23.46 -0.45 -35.16
CA LYS A 461 -22.20 -0.14 -34.46
C LYS A 461 -22.36 1.08 -33.55
N ALA A 462 -22.95 2.16 -34.07
CA ALA A 462 -23.25 3.36 -33.28
C ALA A 462 -24.16 3.04 -32.07
N LYS A 463 -25.20 2.22 -32.27
CA LYS A 463 -26.11 1.79 -31.18
C LYS A 463 -25.41 0.91 -30.15
N ILE A 464 -24.49 0.03 -30.55
CA ILE A 464 -23.67 -0.80 -29.65
C ILE A 464 -22.83 0.11 -28.74
N LEU A 465 -22.08 1.03 -29.33
CA LEU A 465 -21.18 1.93 -28.60
C LEU A 465 -21.96 2.83 -27.64
N TYR A 466 -23.09 3.40 -28.10
CA TYR A 466 -23.99 4.18 -27.26
C TYR A 466 -24.55 3.35 -26.10
N SER A 467 -24.98 2.12 -26.37
CA SER A 467 -25.56 1.22 -25.38
C SER A 467 -24.54 0.81 -24.31
N ILE A 468 -23.28 0.55 -24.68
CA ILE A 468 -22.22 0.24 -23.71
C ILE A 468 -22.05 1.38 -22.71
N VAL A 469 -22.05 2.63 -23.16
CA VAL A 469 -21.93 3.81 -22.30
C VAL A 469 -23.13 3.93 -21.36
N VAL A 470 -24.36 3.90 -21.91
CA VAL A 470 -25.58 4.04 -21.11
C VAL A 470 -25.74 2.90 -20.10
N LEU A 471 -25.47 1.66 -20.51
CA LEU A 471 -25.51 0.49 -19.62
C LEU A 471 -24.45 0.58 -18.52
N SER A 472 -23.25 1.08 -18.82
CA SER A 472 -22.19 1.27 -17.82
C SER A 472 -22.64 2.20 -16.69
N TRP A 473 -23.24 3.35 -17.01
CA TRP A 473 -23.76 4.27 -15.99
C TRP A 473 -24.95 3.69 -15.23
N ARG A 474 -25.88 3.03 -15.92
CA ARG A 474 -27.07 2.44 -15.29
C ARG A 474 -26.68 1.35 -14.30
N LEU A 475 -25.86 0.39 -14.74
CA LEU A 475 -25.43 -0.74 -13.92
C LEU A 475 -24.50 -0.32 -12.78
N ALA A 476 -23.61 0.66 -13.01
CA ALA A 476 -22.82 1.25 -11.94
C ALA A 476 -23.71 1.90 -10.87
N GLY A 477 -24.75 2.65 -11.27
CA GLY A 477 -25.70 3.24 -10.33
C GLY A 477 -26.47 2.21 -9.51
N ILE A 478 -26.99 1.17 -10.16
CA ILE A 478 -27.71 0.06 -9.50
C ILE A 478 -26.78 -0.65 -8.51
N LEU A 479 -25.55 -0.97 -8.93
CA LEU A 479 -24.61 -1.71 -8.09
C LEU A 479 -24.11 -0.87 -6.91
N GLN A 480 -23.85 0.43 -7.11
CA GLN A 480 -23.50 1.33 -6.01
C GLN A 480 -24.65 1.48 -5.00
N ALA A 481 -25.90 1.60 -5.48
CA ALA A 481 -27.08 1.65 -4.61
C ALA A 481 -27.26 0.34 -3.83
N SER A 482 -27.08 -0.81 -4.48
CA SER A 482 -27.15 -2.13 -3.84
C SER A 482 -26.09 -2.27 -2.74
N ARG A 483 -24.82 -1.98 -3.05
CA ARG A 483 -23.71 -2.05 -2.08
C ARG A 483 -23.89 -1.06 -0.93
N ARG A 484 -24.47 0.12 -1.20
CA ARG A 484 -24.83 1.08 -0.15
C ARG A 484 -25.87 0.50 0.80
N ILE A 485 -26.97 -0.06 0.26
CA ILE A 485 -28.03 -0.67 1.08
C ILE A 485 -27.49 -1.84 1.90
N GLU A 486 -26.65 -2.69 1.30
CA GLU A 486 -26.01 -3.81 1.99
C GLU A 486 -25.09 -3.33 3.12
N ALA A 487 -24.25 -2.32 2.87
CA ALA A 487 -23.39 -1.74 3.89
C ALA A 487 -24.21 -1.20 5.07
N LEU A 488 -25.32 -0.50 4.81
CA LEU A 488 -26.21 -0.01 5.85
C LEU A 488 -26.88 -1.13 6.65
N LYS A 489 -27.29 -2.22 5.99
CA LYS A 489 -27.87 -3.39 6.68
C LYS A 489 -26.88 -4.07 7.61
N VAL A 490 -25.62 -4.23 7.17
CA VAL A 490 -24.55 -4.85 7.97
C VAL A 490 -24.22 -3.97 9.17
N LEU A 491 -24.11 -2.66 8.97
CA LEU A 491 -23.79 -1.71 10.03
C LEU A 491 -24.92 -1.55 11.07
N ASN A 492 -26.18 -1.68 10.64
CA ASN A 492 -27.35 -1.58 11.53
C ASN A 492 -27.74 -2.93 12.20
N GLY A 493 -26.94 -3.98 12.04
CA GLY A 493 -27.16 -5.25 12.77
C GLY A 493 -28.30 -6.12 12.24
N GLY A 494 -28.56 -6.15 10.93
CA GLY A 494 -29.36 -7.16 10.24
C GLY A 494 -30.89 -7.18 10.50
N ASN A 495 -31.39 -6.56 11.56
CA ASN A 495 -32.80 -6.64 11.98
C ASN A 495 -33.63 -5.38 11.77
N SER A 496 -33.08 -4.33 11.17
CA SER A 496 -33.83 -3.09 10.91
C SER A 496 -34.49 -3.13 9.53
N GLN A 497 -35.79 -3.48 9.48
CA GLN A 497 -36.64 -3.25 8.30
C GLN A 497 -36.92 -1.76 8.03
N SER A 498 -36.51 -0.87 8.94
CA SER A 498 -36.68 0.57 8.79
C SER A 498 -35.58 1.16 7.91
N GLN A 499 -35.98 1.76 6.79
CA GLN A 499 -35.23 2.75 6.04
C GLN A 499 -34.98 3.99 6.94
N ALA A 500 -34.13 3.86 7.96
CA ALA A 500 -33.61 5.02 8.67
C ALA A 500 -32.46 5.57 7.82
N SER A 501 -32.58 6.81 7.34
CA SER A 501 -31.49 7.49 6.65
C SER A 501 -30.26 7.45 7.55
N ALA A 502 -29.14 6.96 7.04
CA ALA A 502 -27.92 6.95 7.81
C ALA A 502 -27.50 8.39 8.13
N PRO A 503 -26.81 8.62 9.27
CA PRO A 503 -26.22 9.93 9.54
C PRO A 503 -25.33 10.35 8.36
N PRO A 504 -25.32 11.65 8.00
CA PRO A 504 -24.66 12.15 6.79
C PRO A 504 -23.18 11.76 6.73
N ASP A 505 -22.50 11.78 7.88
CA ASP A 505 -21.09 11.38 8.00
C ASP A 505 -20.85 9.91 7.61
N LEU A 506 -21.78 9.02 7.96
CA LEU A 506 -21.71 7.60 7.58
C LEU A 506 -21.99 7.44 6.09
N GLU A 507 -22.95 8.18 5.52
CA GLU A 507 -23.20 8.17 4.09
C GLU A 507 -22.00 8.67 3.27
N ASP A 508 -21.30 9.68 3.78
CA ASP A 508 -20.07 10.19 3.18
C ASP A 508 -18.93 9.18 3.31
N CYS A 509 -18.85 8.42 4.40
CA CYS A 509 -17.89 7.33 4.54
C CYS A 509 -18.16 6.20 3.53
N ILE A 510 -19.42 5.76 3.41
CA ILE A 510 -19.80 4.71 2.45
C ILE A 510 -19.52 5.16 1.01
N ARG A 511 -19.85 6.42 0.66
CA ARG A 511 -19.53 6.98 -0.66
C ARG A 511 -18.02 7.03 -0.92
N ARG A 512 -17.21 7.50 0.05
CA ARG A 512 -15.75 7.50 -0.07
C ARG A 512 -15.17 6.09 -0.24
N GLN A 513 -15.71 5.09 0.46
CA GLN A 513 -15.30 3.70 0.31
C GLN A 513 -15.67 3.13 -1.07
N LEU A 514 -16.86 3.44 -1.58
CA LEU A 514 -17.27 3.07 -2.94
C LEU A 514 -16.38 3.75 -4.00
N ALA A 515 -15.99 5.01 -3.79
CA ALA A 515 -15.13 5.77 -4.69
C ALA A 515 -13.67 5.27 -4.72
N THR A 516 -13.20 4.64 -3.65
CA THR A 516 -11.81 4.19 -3.49
C THR A 516 -11.66 2.68 -3.70
N ILE A 517 -11.91 1.90 -2.65
CA ILE A 517 -11.75 0.44 -2.65
C ILE A 517 -12.80 -0.21 -3.55
N GLY A 518 -14.03 0.31 -3.51
CA GLY A 518 -15.14 -0.17 -4.32
C GLY A 518 -14.95 0.03 -5.83
N ALA A 519 -14.14 0.99 -6.26
CA ALA A 519 -13.96 1.31 -7.67
C ALA A 519 -13.27 0.20 -8.47
N GLN A 520 -12.32 -0.51 -7.87
CA GLN A 520 -11.60 -1.57 -8.57
C GLN A 520 -12.46 -2.82 -8.77
N SER A 521 -13.21 -3.23 -7.75
CA SER A 521 -14.10 -4.41 -7.83
C SER A 521 -15.40 -4.09 -8.56
N GLY A 522 -16.00 -2.93 -8.27
CA GLY A 522 -17.26 -2.48 -8.84
C GLY A 522 -17.20 -2.22 -10.34
N ALA A 523 -16.19 -1.49 -10.81
CA ALA A 523 -16.08 -1.20 -12.24
C ALA A 523 -15.85 -2.46 -13.10
N ARG A 524 -15.14 -3.47 -12.58
CA ARG A 524 -14.96 -4.76 -13.26
C ARG A 524 -16.27 -5.55 -13.33
N GLU A 525 -17.01 -5.57 -12.23
CA GLU A 525 -18.32 -6.23 -12.18
C GLU A 525 -19.32 -5.58 -13.13
N VAL A 526 -19.38 -4.24 -13.16
CA VAL A 526 -20.19 -3.50 -14.14
C VAL A 526 -19.78 -3.85 -15.57
N ALA A 527 -18.48 -3.86 -15.89
CA ALA A 527 -18.01 -4.20 -17.24
C ALA A 527 -18.42 -5.62 -17.67
N HIS A 528 -18.36 -6.59 -16.75
CA HIS A 528 -18.85 -7.95 -17.00
C HIS A 528 -20.36 -8.01 -17.20
N GLN A 529 -21.14 -7.26 -16.41
CA GLN A 529 -22.59 -7.19 -16.60
C GLN A 529 -22.98 -6.52 -17.92
N VAL A 530 -22.28 -5.44 -18.32
CA VAL A 530 -22.49 -4.74 -19.60
C VAL A 530 -22.23 -5.68 -20.78
N THR A 531 -21.08 -6.35 -20.79
CA THR A 531 -20.70 -7.28 -21.86
C THR A 531 -21.64 -8.47 -21.92
N SER A 532 -21.97 -9.06 -20.77
CA SER A 532 -22.95 -10.14 -20.69
C SER A 532 -24.35 -9.72 -21.15
N GLN A 533 -24.79 -8.50 -20.85
CA GLN A 533 -26.07 -7.97 -21.33
C GLN A 533 -26.04 -7.73 -22.84
N LEU A 534 -24.95 -7.18 -23.37
CA LEU A 534 -24.75 -6.98 -24.80
C LEU A 534 -24.83 -8.32 -25.56
N GLU A 535 -24.16 -9.37 -25.05
CA GLU A 535 -24.20 -10.72 -25.62
C GLU A 535 -25.61 -11.33 -25.64
N ARG A 536 -26.39 -11.15 -24.56
CA ARG A 536 -27.78 -11.64 -24.53
C ARG A 536 -28.68 -10.90 -25.52
N THR A 537 -28.52 -9.58 -25.61
CA THR A 537 -29.36 -8.74 -26.48
C THR A 537 -29.00 -8.94 -27.95
N LEU A 538 -27.72 -9.09 -28.28
CA LEU A 538 -27.19 -9.29 -29.64
C LEU A 538 -26.71 -10.72 -29.84
N HIS A 539 -27.54 -11.70 -29.48
CA HIS A 539 -27.21 -13.12 -29.55
C HIS A 539 -26.90 -13.60 -30.98
N ASP A 540 -27.44 -12.93 -32.00
CA ASP A 540 -27.16 -13.18 -33.42
C ASP A 540 -25.74 -12.75 -33.86
N PHE A 541 -25.01 -12.02 -32.99
CA PHE A 541 -23.67 -11.50 -33.29
C PHE A 541 -22.62 -12.06 -32.30
N PRO A 542 -22.30 -13.37 -32.35
CA PRO A 542 -21.34 -13.99 -31.44
C PRO A 542 -19.92 -13.45 -31.60
N CYS A 543 -19.60 -12.79 -32.72
CA CYS A 543 -18.33 -12.10 -32.95
C CYS A 543 -18.03 -11.03 -31.88
N LEU A 544 -19.06 -10.44 -31.28
CA LEU A 544 -18.90 -9.45 -30.20
C LEU A 544 -18.28 -10.04 -28.93
N ARG A 545 -18.53 -11.32 -28.65
CA ARG A 545 -17.99 -12.02 -27.46
C ARG A 545 -16.47 -12.11 -27.48
N ASN A 546 -15.90 -12.29 -28.67
CA ASN A 546 -14.46 -12.47 -28.84
C ASN A 546 -13.72 -11.13 -29.04
N SER A 547 -14.45 -10.02 -29.23
CA SER A 547 -13.83 -8.70 -29.41
C SER A 547 -13.18 -8.20 -28.12
N ALA A 548 -11.84 -8.11 -28.14
CA ALA A 548 -11.07 -7.55 -27.04
C ALA A 548 -11.32 -6.04 -26.88
N GLU A 549 -11.49 -5.33 -27.99
CA GLU A 549 -11.72 -3.88 -27.98
C GLU A 549 -13.09 -3.51 -27.39
N VAL A 550 -14.14 -4.26 -27.72
CA VAL A 550 -15.47 -4.05 -27.09
C VAL A 550 -15.39 -4.26 -25.58
N ARG A 551 -14.65 -5.27 -25.09
CA ARG A 551 -14.43 -5.49 -23.66
C ARG A 551 -13.62 -4.37 -23.01
N LYS A 552 -12.55 -3.89 -23.67
CA LYS A 552 -11.74 -2.77 -23.18
C LYS A 552 -12.57 -1.49 -23.10
N TYR A 553 -13.39 -1.22 -24.11
CA TYR A 553 -14.29 -0.08 -24.15
C TYR A 553 -15.33 -0.15 -23.03
N ALA A 554 -16.00 -1.29 -22.86
CA ALA A 554 -16.94 -1.51 -21.75
C ALA A 554 -16.28 -1.31 -20.39
N LEU A 555 -15.04 -1.75 -20.20
CA LEU A 555 -14.28 -1.53 -18.96
C LEU A 555 -13.95 -0.05 -18.73
N SER A 556 -13.54 0.67 -19.77
CA SER A 556 -13.24 2.10 -19.71
C SER A 556 -14.48 2.93 -19.37
N CYS A 557 -15.62 2.65 -20.03
CA CYS A 557 -16.92 3.25 -19.71
C CYS A 557 -17.34 2.92 -18.27
N SER A 558 -17.21 1.66 -17.84
CA SER A 558 -17.58 1.23 -16.49
C SER A 558 -16.74 1.87 -15.39
N ARG A 559 -15.43 2.04 -15.62
CA ARG A 559 -14.53 2.74 -14.69
C ARG A 559 -14.89 4.21 -14.57
N LEU A 560 -15.13 4.89 -15.68
CA LEU A 560 -15.52 6.30 -15.65
C LEU A 560 -16.88 6.49 -14.99
N ALA A 561 -17.87 5.67 -15.38
CA ALA A 561 -19.20 5.65 -14.78
C ALA A 561 -19.14 5.51 -13.25
N TRP A 562 -18.34 4.56 -12.76
CA TRP A 562 -18.20 4.31 -11.33
C TRP A 562 -17.68 5.54 -10.58
N VAL A 563 -16.61 6.15 -11.08
CA VAL A 563 -16.01 7.33 -10.43
C VAL A 563 -16.95 8.54 -10.52
N CYS A 564 -17.62 8.74 -11.65
CA CYS A 564 -18.61 9.80 -11.84
C CYS A 564 -19.78 9.72 -10.85
N LEU A 565 -20.28 8.52 -10.58
CA LEU A 565 -21.43 8.31 -9.70
C LEU A 565 -21.08 8.25 -8.21
N ALA A 566 -19.85 7.88 -7.86
CA ALA A 566 -19.42 7.76 -6.46
C ALA A 566 -19.12 9.12 -5.77
N ARG A 567 -19.21 10.23 -6.52
CA ARG A 567 -19.00 11.60 -6.01
C ARG A 567 -20.11 12.04 -5.07
N THR A 568 -19.83 13.09 -4.30
CA THR A 568 -20.85 13.80 -3.49
C THR A 568 -21.95 14.37 -4.40
N THR A 569 -21.57 15.04 -5.48
CA THR A 569 -22.43 15.43 -6.60
C THR A 569 -22.20 14.45 -7.77
N PRO A 570 -23.11 13.50 -8.02
CA PRO A 570 -22.90 12.48 -9.05
C PRO A 570 -22.98 13.08 -10.45
N LEU A 571 -22.08 12.68 -11.34
CA LEU A 571 -22.16 13.05 -12.76
C LEU A 571 -22.97 11.99 -13.51
N VAL A 572 -24.13 12.40 -14.02
CA VAL A 572 -25.12 11.51 -14.63
C VAL A 572 -25.25 11.78 -16.13
N LEU A 573 -25.59 10.73 -16.88
CA LEU A 573 -25.89 10.87 -18.30
C LEU A 573 -27.26 11.51 -18.50
N ASP A 574 -27.33 12.44 -19.44
CA ASP A 574 -28.59 12.91 -19.98
C ASP A 574 -28.96 12.11 -21.22
N VAL A 575 -29.87 11.16 -21.00
CA VAL A 575 -30.39 10.21 -22.00
C VAL A 575 -31.74 10.68 -22.55
N ALA A 576 -32.39 11.65 -21.88
CA ALA A 576 -33.71 12.16 -22.24
C ALA A 576 -33.58 13.31 -23.26
N GLN A 577 -33.22 12.97 -24.50
CA GLN A 577 -33.07 13.97 -25.54
C GLN A 577 -34.41 14.22 -26.25
N GLY A 578 -34.80 15.50 -26.32
CA GLY A 578 -35.93 15.93 -27.12
C GLY A 578 -35.69 15.67 -28.62
N VAL A 579 -36.76 15.67 -29.41
CA VAL A 579 -36.67 15.46 -30.87
C VAL A 579 -36.01 16.66 -31.58
N GLU A 580 -35.85 17.79 -30.89
CA GLU A 580 -35.35 19.05 -31.43
C GLU A 580 -33.92 19.36 -31.00
N PHE A 581 -33.13 19.88 -31.94
CA PHE A 581 -31.77 20.34 -31.71
C PHE A 581 -31.74 21.63 -30.89
N ARG A 582 -30.94 21.64 -29.81
CA ARG A 582 -30.73 22.80 -28.93
C ARG A 582 -29.24 23.02 -28.76
N ARG A 583 -28.74 24.19 -29.14
CA ARG A 583 -27.29 24.47 -29.20
C ARG A 583 -26.63 24.45 -27.83
N GLU A 584 -27.41 24.66 -26.78
CA GLU A 584 -26.97 24.73 -25.40
C GLU A 584 -26.55 23.35 -24.88
N VAL A 585 -27.28 22.30 -25.29
CA VAL A 585 -27.16 20.93 -24.78
C VAL A 585 -26.69 19.92 -25.84
N HIS A 586 -26.77 20.26 -27.13
CA HIS A 586 -26.39 19.39 -28.24
C HIS A 586 -25.23 19.97 -29.07
N ALA A 587 -24.34 19.08 -29.48
CA ALA A 587 -23.30 19.30 -30.47
C ALA A 587 -23.64 18.48 -31.73
N ARG A 588 -23.53 19.11 -32.89
CA ARG A 588 -23.90 18.50 -34.17
C ARG A 588 -22.73 17.68 -34.70
N HIS A 589 -22.97 16.41 -35.04
CA HIS A 589 -21.95 15.56 -35.66
C HIS A 589 -21.70 15.99 -37.11
N HIS A 590 -20.45 15.91 -37.58
CA HIS A 590 -20.06 16.32 -38.94
C HIS A 590 -20.77 15.52 -40.05
N SER A 591 -21.28 14.32 -39.74
CA SER A 591 -22.06 13.50 -40.67
C SER A 591 -23.53 13.92 -40.80
N SER A 592 -23.93 15.05 -40.20
CA SER A 592 -25.30 15.55 -40.31
C SER A 592 -25.55 16.10 -41.71
N PRO A 593 -26.54 15.56 -42.47
CA PRO A 593 -26.79 15.99 -43.85
C PRO A 593 -27.20 17.46 -43.97
N ASN A 594 -27.80 18.04 -42.93
CA ASN A 594 -28.21 19.44 -42.90
C ASN A 594 -27.60 20.17 -41.69
N PRO A 595 -26.70 21.15 -41.89
CA PRO A 595 -26.08 21.92 -40.81
C PRO A 595 -27.08 22.80 -40.04
N ASN A 596 -28.23 23.10 -40.64
CA ASN A 596 -29.31 23.90 -40.06
C ASN A 596 -30.52 23.05 -39.64
N GLY A 597 -30.41 21.72 -39.68
CA GLY A 597 -31.51 20.81 -39.31
C GLY A 597 -32.00 21.07 -37.89
N SER A 598 -33.30 21.13 -37.67
CA SER A 598 -33.88 21.34 -36.34
C SER A 598 -34.21 20.03 -35.64
N ARG A 599 -34.25 18.89 -36.36
CA ARG A 599 -34.67 17.59 -35.83
C ARG A 599 -33.49 16.65 -35.60
N ILE A 600 -33.47 15.98 -34.47
CA ILE A 600 -32.49 14.96 -34.12
C ILE A 600 -32.93 13.63 -34.75
N LYS A 601 -32.06 13.08 -35.61
CA LYS A 601 -32.24 11.78 -36.25
C LYS A 601 -31.68 10.65 -35.38
N ALA A 602 -30.50 10.86 -34.79
CA ALA A 602 -29.84 9.87 -33.95
C ALA A 602 -28.94 10.54 -32.90
N VAL A 603 -28.81 9.90 -31.74
CA VAL A 603 -27.88 10.29 -30.68
C VAL A 603 -26.68 9.36 -30.72
N LEU A 604 -25.49 9.90 -30.91
CA LEU A 604 -24.24 9.14 -30.96
C LEU A 604 -23.54 9.10 -29.60
N TRP A 605 -23.66 10.18 -28.83
CA TRP A 605 -23.03 10.31 -27.53
C TRP A 605 -23.96 11.02 -26.54
N PRO A 606 -24.21 10.46 -25.34
CA PRO A 606 -25.09 11.09 -24.37
C PRO A 606 -24.45 12.36 -23.79
N GLY A 607 -25.30 13.28 -23.31
CA GLY A 607 -24.82 14.45 -22.56
C GLY A 607 -24.35 14.03 -21.17
N LEU A 608 -23.42 14.78 -20.58
CA LEU A 608 -23.00 14.61 -19.18
C LEU A 608 -23.40 15.85 -18.39
N ARG A 609 -24.04 15.66 -17.23
CA ARG A 609 -24.44 16.74 -16.33
C ARG A 609 -24.13 16.42 -14.88
N GLU A 610 -24.01 17.46 -14.07
CA GLU A 610 -23.85 17.31 -12.63
C GLU A 610 -25.22 17.18 -11.94
N GLY A 611 -25.48 16.04 -11.29
CA GLY A 611 -26.75 15.75 -10.64
C GLY A 611 -27.96 15.70 -11.58
N CYS A 612 -29.17 15.65 -11.01
CA CYS A 612 -30.41 15.56 -11.79
C CYS A 612 -30.89 16.90 -12.37
N GLN A 613 -30.38 18.03 -11.86
CA GLN A 613 -30.78 19.38 -12.27
C GLN A 613 -29.60 20.37 -12.38
N GLY A 614 -28.36 19.90 -12.26
CA GLY A 614 -27.19 20.78 -12.36
C GLY A 614 -26.74 21.02 -13.80
N PRO A 615 -25.63 21.77 -13.97
CA PRO A 615 -25.17 22.23 -15.28
C PRO A 615 -24.73 21.08 -16.19
N TYR A 616 -24.86 21.29 -17.50
CA TYR A 616 -24.28 20.41 -18.50
C TYR A 616 -22.77 20.60 -18.54
N LEU A 617 -22.05 19.50 -18.33
CA LEU A 617 -20.60 19.45 -18.39
C LEU A 617 -20.13 19.06 -19.79
N HIS A 618 -20.89 18.24 -20.50
CA HIS A 618 -20.60 17.85 -21.87
C HIS A 618 -21.89 17.77 -22.68
N ARG A 619 -21.91 18.41 -23.85
CA ARG A 619 -23.06 18.36 -24.76
C ARG A 619 -23.21 16.98 -25.37
N ALA A 620 -24.45 16.55 -25.60
CA ALA A 620 -24.70 15.33 -26.36
C ALA A 620 -24.28 15.50 -27.81
N VAL A 621 -23.75 14.45 -28.44
CA VAL A 621 -23.42 14.48 -29.87
C VAL A 621 -24.51 13.82 -30.68
N VAL A 622 -25.10 14.57 -31.61
CA VAL A 622 -26.30 14.19 -32.34
C VAL A 622 -26.15 14.37 -33.85
N VAL A 623 -26.83 13.51 -34.61
CA VAL A 623 -27.02 13.64 -36.05
C VAL A 623 -28.38 14.26 -36.31
N THR A 624 -28.45 15.28 -37.14
CA THR A 624 -29.68 16.01 -37.42
C THR A 624 -30.07 15.97 -38.89
N CYS A 625 -31.36 16.04 -39.18
CA CYS A 625 -31.92 16.11 -40.54
C CYS A 625 -32.67 17.41 -40.79
#